data_AF-A0A960A2G9-F1
#
_entry.id   AF-A0A960A2G9-F1
#
_cell.length_a   1.000
_cell.length_b   1.000
_cell.length_c   1.000
_cell.angle_alpha   90.00
_cell.angle_beta   90.00
_cell.angle_gamma   90.00
#
_symmetry.space_group_name_H-M   'P 1'
#
loop_
_entity.id
_entity.type
_entity.pdbx_description
1 polymer ?
#
loop_
_entity_poly.entity_id
_entity_poly.type
_entity_poly.pdbx_seq_one_letter_code
_entity_poly.pdbx_strand_id
1 'polypeptide(L)'
;MTLSLDEVRNIRFPMARKPSEDGYRASAVDNFMDKLEISYAQLTEELEQLRAGGSGGEAASSEADDALRNELKNAQAASSRLAGELDALRNEHASLQTASSQLHQENERLSSEVAQLRGQLDELRASSDLSKTGGEQLRAENENLHRQLEELRGQLNNSQQELAAAQQRAEAAQQAPAPAPRQVLDGSDGDVRQIRVTTSSEASSAVVRLVELATEQAETLLADADAEA
;
A
#
# COMPACT_ATOMS: atom_id res chain seq x y z
N MET A 1 -10.83 -16.15 97.48
CA MET A 1 -12.27 -16.32 97.24
C MET A 1 -12.93 -15.06 97.75
N THR A 2 -13.50 -14.25 96.86
CA THR A 2 -14.26 -13.06 97.22
C THR A 2 -15.62 -13.48 97.78
N LEU A 3 -16.15 -12.73 98.74
CA LEU A 3 -17.50 -12.96 99.26
C LEU A 3 -18.51 -12.50 98.21
N SER A 4 -19.44 -13.38 97.84
CA SER A 4 -20.55 -13.00 96.97
C SER A 4 -21.58 -12.17 97.74
N LEU A 5 -22.36 -11.37 97.00
CA LEU A 5 -23.41 -10.54 97.58
C LEU A 5 -24.44 -11.36 98.38
N ASP A 6 -24.69 -12.60 97.96
CA ASP A 6 -25.62 -13.52 98.61
C ASP A 6 -25.02 -14.15 99.87
N GLU A 7 -23.71 -14.44 99.89
CA GLU A 7 -23.01 -14.89 101.10
C GLU A 7 -22.98 -13.81 102.17
N VAL A 8 -22.73 -12.55 101.78
CA VAL A 8 -22.77 -11.38 102.69
C VAL A 8 -24.16 -11.23 103.32
N ARG A 9 -25.22 -11.39 102.53
CA ARG A 9 -26.62 -11.27 102.99
C ARG A 9 -27.07 -12.39 103.91
N ASN A 10 -26.45 -13.57 103.81
CA ASN A 10 -26.84 -14.75 104.59
C ASN A 10 -26.05 -14.92 105.89
N ILE A 11 -25.07 -14.06 106.16
CA ILE A 11 -24.29 -14.11 107.40
C ILE A 11 -25.13 -13.63 108.58
N ARG A 12 -25.24 -14.48 109.60
CA ARG A 12 -25.95 -14.17 110.85
C ARG A 12 -24.95 -14.03 111.99
N PHE A 13 -24.95 -12.85 112.61
CA PHE A 13 -24.12 -12.60 113.79
C PHE A 13 -24.78 -13.18 115.05
N PRO A 14 -24.09 -14.08 115.78
CA PRO A 14 -24.61 -14.59 117.04
C PRO A 14 -24.60 -13.48 118.11
N MET A 15 -25.70 -13.36 118.85
CA MET A 15 -25.86 -12.40 119.94
C MET A 15 -25.13 -12.92 121.19
N ALA A 16 -24.36 -12.07 121.86
CA ALA A 16 -23.71 -12.39 123.11
C ALA A 16 -24.79 -12.55 124.19
N ARG A 17 -24.88 -13.74 124.81
CA ARG A 17 -25.79 -14.01 125.93
C ARG A 17 -25.00 -13.89 127.23
N LYS A 18 -24.72 -12.66 127.66
CA LYS A 18 -24.26 -12.34 129.01
C LYS A 18 -25.09 -11.17 129.55
N PRO A 19 -25.45 -11.16 130.84
CA PRO A 19 -26.40 -10.19 131.42
C PRO A 19 -25.93 -8.72 131.46
N SER A 20 -24.80 -8.38 130.84
CA SER A 20 -24.17 -7.05 130.90
C SER A 20 -23.65 -6.54 129.56
N GLU A 21 -23.78 -7.33 128.48
CA GLU A 21 -23.33 -6.98 127.13
C GLU A 21 -24.43 -7.38 126.14
N ASP A 22 -25.38 -6.48 125.90
CA ASP A 22 -26.34 -6.64 124.81
C ASP A 22 -25.67 -6.23 123.49
N GLY A 23 -25.31 -7.22 122.69
CA GLY A 23 -24.67 -6.96 121.39
C GLY A 23 -24.35 -8.23 120.62
N TYR A 24 -23.98 -8.05 119.34
CA TYR A 24 -23.37 -9.12 118.56
C TYR A 24 -21.99 -9.45 119.12
N ARG A 25 -21.55 -10.71 118.95
CA ARG A 25 -20.17 -11.08 119.31
C ARG A 25 -19.18 -10.28 118.47
N ALA A 26 -18.43 -9.38 119.11
CA ALA A 26 -17.42 -8.54 118.46
C ALA A 26 -16.47 -9.37 117.56
N SER A 27 -15.95 -10.49 118.07
CA SER A 27 -15.08 -11.39 117.32
C SER A 27 -15.70 -11.96 116.03
N ALA A 28 -17.02 -12.13 115.97
CA ALA A 28 -17.70 -12.64 114.78
C ALA A 28 -17.93 -11.54 113.74
N VAL A 29 -18.10 -10.30 114.20
CA VAL A 29 -18.19 -9.11 113.36
C VAL A 29 -16.81 -8.77 112.80
N ASP A 30 -15.76 -8.78 113.62
CA ASP A 30 -14.38 -8.47 113.21
C ASP A 30 -13.89 -9.44 112.12
N ASN A 31 -14.02 -10.75 112.34
CA ASN A 31 -13.65 -11.77 111.33
C ASN A 31 -14.43 -11.64 110.00
N PHE A 32 -15.63 -11.08 110.06
CA PHE A 32 -16.42 -10.82 108.86
C PHE A 32 -15.97 -9.53 108.17
N MET A 33 -15.69 -8.48 108.93
CA MET A 33 -15.13 -7.22 108.42
C MET A 33 -13.77 -7.45 107.77
N ASP A 34 -12.88 -8.25 108.37
CA ASP A 34 -11.58 -8.60 107.76
C ASP A 34 -11.75 -9.29 106.40
N LYS A 35 -12.70 -10.23 106.30
CA LYS A 35 -12.98 -10.93 105.04
C LYS A 35 -13.65 -10.02 104.01
N LEU A 36 -14.53 -9.13 104.45
CA LEU A 36 -15.13 -8.12 103.60
C LEU A 36 -14.08 -7.16 103.05
N GLU A 37 -13.19 -6.66 103.90
CA GLU A 37 -12.10 -5.75 103.52
C GLU A 37 -11.16 -6.43 102.51
N ILE A 38 -10.76 -7.68 102.76
CA ILE A 38 -9.96 -8.47 101.81
C ILE A 38 -10.72 -8.65 100.48
N SER A 39 -12.00 -8.99 100.53
CA SER A 39 -12.80 -9.21 99.32
C SER A 39 -13.03 -7.92 98.53
N TYR A 40 -13.24 -6.81 99.22
CA TYR A 40 -13.41 -5.49 98.61
C TYR A 40 -12.11 -5.02 97.97
N ALA A 41 -10.99 -5.16 98.68
CA ALA A 41 -9.66 -4.87 98.13
C ALA A 41 -9.37 -5.69 96.86
N GLN A 42 -9.69 -6.98 96.88
CA GLN A 42 -9.57 -7.86 95.71
C GLN A 42 -10.48 -7.42 94.57
N LEU A 43 -11.74 -7.07 94.84
CA LEU A 43 -12.68 -6.62 93.81
C LEU A 43 -12.28 -5.25 93.22
N THR A 44 -11.74 -4.34 94.05
CA THR A 44 -11.23 -3.05 93.57
C THR A 44 -9.97 -3.23 92.72
N GLU A 45 -9.08 -4.15 93.11
CA GLU A 45 -7.89 -4.47 92.34
C GLU A 45 -8.27 -5.13 91.00
N GLU A 46 -9.24 -6.05 91.00
CA GLU A 46 -9.76 -6.68 89.78
C GLU A 46 -10.42 -5.64 88.85
N LEU A 47 -11.22 -4.72 89.38
CA LEU A 47 -11.79 -3.62 88.60
C LEU A 47 -10.72 -2.67 88.05
N GLU A 48 -9.67 -2.39 88.81
CA GLU A 48 -8.54 -1.58 88.35
C GLU A 48 -7.74 -2.31 87.26
N GLN A 49 -7.49 -3.62 87.42
CA GLN A 49 -6.84 -4.46 86.41
C GLN A 49 -7.67 -4.55 85.12
N LEU A 50 -8.99 -4.75 85.21
CA LEU A 50 -9.88 -4.77 84.06
C LEU A 50 -9.96 -3.41 83.37
N ARG A 51 -9.99 -2.32 84.14
CA ARG A 51 -9.99 -0.96 83.59
C ARG A 51 -8.66 -0.62 82.92
N ALA A 52 -7.53 -0.99 83.53
CA ALA A 52 -6.20 -0.81 82.96
C ALA A 52 -6.04 -1.64 81.67
N GLY A 53 -6.42 -2.92 81.71
CA GLY A 53 -6.40 -3.82 80.55
C GLY A 53 -7.35 -3.39 79.42
N GLY A 54 -8.55 -2.90 79.76
CA GLY A 54 -9.53 -2.37 78.82
C GLY A 54 -9.06 -1.07 78.15
N SER A 55 -8.53 -0.12 78.93
CA SER A 55 -8.00 1.14 78.38
C SER A 55 -6.76 0.94 77.51
N GLY A 56 -5.87 0.01 77.88
CA GLY A 56 -4.71 -0.36 77.07
C GLY A 56 -5.10 -1.09 75.79
N GLY A 57 -6.10 -1.99 75.86
CA GLY A 57 -6.65 -2.70 74.71
C GLY A 57 -7.40 -1.79 73.73
N GLU A 58 -8.21 -0.85 74.22
CA GLU A 58 -8.92 0.12 73.39
C GLU A 58 -7.94 1.11 72.72
N ALA A 59 -6.90 1.57 73.42
CA ALA A 59 -5.87 2.42 72.84
C ALA A 59 -5.06 1.68 71.75
N ALA A 60 -4.60 0.46 72.05
CA ALA A 60 -3.86 -0.35 71.08
C ALA A 60 -4.73 -0.75 69.87
N SER A 61 -6.02 -1.03 70.08
CA SER A 61 -6.98 -1.30 69.01
C SER A 61 -7.21 -0.05 68.16
N SER A 62 -7.36 1.13 68.78
CA SER A 62 -7.53 2.39 68.06
C SER A 62 -6.32 2.74 67.21
N GLU A 63 -5.10 2.54 67.72
CA GLU A 63 -3.86 2.77 66.97
C GLU A 63 -3.73 1.80 65.78
N ALA A 64 -4.09 0.53 65.96
CA ALA A 64 -4.12 -0.45 64.88
C ALA A 64 -5.18 -0.11 63.83
N ASP A 65 -6.39 0.31 64.25
CA ASP A 65 -7.46 0.74 63.35
C ASP A 65 -7.07 1.99 62.55
N ASP A 66 -6.39 2.95 63.17
CA ASP A 66 -5.92 4.14 62.48
C ASP A 66 -4.76 3.83 61.51
N ALA A 67 -3.88 2.90 61.86
CA ALA A 67 -2.87 2.39 60.93
C ALA A 67 -3.51 1.70 59.70
N LEU A 68 -4.49 0.82 59.91
CA LEU A 68 -5.23 0.15 58.85
C LEU A 68 -6.01 1.15 57.98
N ARG A 69 -6.63 2.17 58.59
CA ARG A 69 -7.31 3.25 57.85
C ARG A 69 -6.35 4.04 56.98
N ASN A 70 -5.15 4.33 57.48
CA ASN A 70 -4.12 5.03 56.71
C ASN A 70 -3.60 4.17 55.56
N GLU A 71 -3.39 2.87 55.79
CA GLU A 71 -3.01 1.93 54.74
C GLU A 71 -4.09 1.80 53.66
N LEU A 72 -5.36 1.71 54.06
CA LEU A 72 -6.49 1.69 53.14
C LEU A 72 -6.56 2.96 52.29
N LYS A 73 -6.39 4.14 52.90
CA LYS A 73 -6.33 5.42 52.18
C LYS A 73 -5.16 5.46 51.20
N ASN A 74 -3.99 4.96 51.60
CA ASN A 74 -2.80 4.92 50.74
C ASN A 74 -3.01 3.96 49.56
N ALA A 75 -3.58 2.78 49.80
CA ALA A 75 -3.91 1.81 48.77
C ALA A 75 -4.97 2.37 47.79
N GLN A 76 -5.98 3.07 48.30
CA GLN A 76 -6.98 3.77 47.47
C GLN A 76 -6.32 4.86 46.61
N ALA A 77 -5.41 5.66 47.17
CA ALA A 77 -4.68 6.68 46.43
C ALA A 77 -3.79 6.06 45.35
N ALA A 78 -3.09 4.96 45.64
CA ALA A 78 -2.29 4.22 44.67
C ALA A 78 -3.17 3.63 43.55
N SER A 79 -4.32 3.04 43.90
CA SER A 79 -5.26 2.51 42.91
C SER A 79 -5.82 3.60 41.99
N SER A 80 -6.10 4.79 42.52
CA SER A 80 -6.55 5.94 41.72
C SER A 80 -5.46 6.43 40.77
N ARG A 81 -4.20 6.48 41.23
CA ARG A 81 -3.04 6.82 40.38
C ARG A 81 -2.83 5.81 39.26
N LEU A 82 -2.81 4.51 39.59
CA LEU A 82 -2.66 3.43 38.62
C LEU A 82 -3.79 3.42 37.59
N ALA A 83 -5.03 3.73 38.01
CA ALA A 83 -6.15 3.87 37.08
C ALA A 83 -5.92 5.03 36.09
N GLY A 84 -5.44 6.18 36.57
CA GLY A 84 -5.08 7.31 35.70
C GLY A 84 -3.94 6.99 34.73
N GLU A 85 -2.91 6.28 35.19
CA GLU A 85 -1.80 5.82 34.33
C GLU A 85 -2.27 4.82 33.28
N LEU A 86 -3.14 3.88 33.63
CA LEU A 86 -3.73 2.94 32.68
C LEU A 86 -4.56 3.65 31.60
N ASP A 87 -5.35 4.65 31.99
CA ASP A 87 -6.14 5.41 31.03
C ASP A 87 -5.27 6.29 30.13
N ALA A 88 -4.20 6.89 30.65
CA ALA A 88 -3.21 7.60 29.85
C ALA A 88 -2.53 6.67 28.84
N LEU A 89 -2.09 5.49 29.28
CA LEU A 89 -1.43 4.51 28.43
C LEU A 89 -2.37 3.93 27.36
N ARG A 90 -3.65 3.75 27.68
CA ARG A 90 -4.68 3.37 26.71
C ARG A 90 -4.87 4.43 25.63
N ASN A 91 -4.91 5.71 26.03
CA ASN A 91 -5.02 6.81 25.09
C ASN A 91 -3.78 6.92 24.18
N GLU A 92 -2.58 6.73 24.73
CA GLU A 92 -1.35 6.68 23.96
C GLU A 92 -1.32 5.48 22.99
N HIS A 93 -1.74 4.30 23.45
CA HIS A 93 -1.85 3.13 22.58
C HIS A 93 -2.84 3.38 21.43
N ALA A 94 -4.00 3.98 21.69
CA ALA A 94 -4.97 4.32 20.66
C ALA A 94 -4.44 5.34 19.66
N SER A 95 -3.69 6.35 20.11
CA SER A 95 -3.08 7.36 19.23
C SER A 95 -1.97 6.75 18.37
N LEU A 96 -1.11 5.91 18.96
CA LEU A 96 -0.06 5.18 18.24
C LEU A 96 -0.64 4.21 17.22
N GLN A 97 -1.72 3.49 17.57
CA GLN A 97 -2.41 2.60 16.65
C GLN A 97 -3.00 3.36 15.45
N THR A 98 -3.56 4.55 15.70
CA THR A 98 -4.07 5.43 14.64
C THR A 98 -2.94 5.92 13.74
N ALA A 99 -1.83 6.39 14.33
CA ALA A 99 -0.66 6.85 13.58
C ALA A 99 -0.03 5.72 12.76
N SER A 100 0.07 4.51 13.32
CA SER A 100 0.57 3.32 12.61
C SER A 100 -0.32 2.97 11.41
N SER A 101 -1.64 3.04 11.59
CA SER A 101 -2.59 2.80 10.49
C SER A 101 -2.46 3.84 9.38
N GLN A 102 -2.28 5.11 9.74
CA GLN A 102 -2.06 6.20 8.78
C GLN A 102 -0.75 6.02 8.00
N LEU A 103 0.35 5.72 8.70
CA LEU A 103 1.64 5.45 8.07
C LEU A 103 1.59 4.24 7.12
N HIS A 104 0.80 3.22 7.46
CA HIS A 104 0.62 2.07 6.59
C HIS A 104 -0.11 2.45 5.30
N GLN A 105 -1.23 3.19 5.40
CA GLN A 105 -1.96 3.69 4.25
C GLN A 105 -1.10 4.61 3.37
N GLU A 106 -0.27 5.46 3.98
CA GLU A 106 0.65 6.32 3.23
C GLU A 106 1.73 5.51 2.51
N ASN A 107 2.26 4.46 3.14
CA ASN A 107 3.21 3.55 2.49
C ASN A 107 2.58 2.83 1.28
N GLU A 108 1.35 2.32 1.42
CA GLU A 108 0.63 1.70 0.30
C GLU A 108 0.40 2.70 -0.83
N ARG A 109 -0.01 3.94 -0.49
CA ARG A 109 -0.18 5.02 -1.46
C ARG A 109 1.13 5.33 -2.20
N LEU A 110 2.21 5.59 -1.48
CA LEU A 110 3.52 5.88 -2.07
C LEU A 110 4.04 4.69 -2.89
N SER A 111 3.83 3.46 -2.44
CA SER A 111 4.20 2.27 -3.21
C SER A 111 3.45 2.18 -4.53
N SER A 112 2.15 2.49 -4.55
CA SER A 112 1.36 2.53 -5.78
C SER A 112 1.81 3.66 -6.73
N GLU A 113 2.14 4.84 -6.20
CA GLU A 113 2.68 5.95 -6.99
C GLU A 113 4.04 5.59 -7.60
N VAL A 114 4.93 4.95 -6.84
CA VAL A 114 6.22 4.46 -7.36
C VAL A 114 6.01 3.43 -8.47
N ALA A 115 5.04 2.52 -8.33
CA ALA A 115 4.71 1.56 -9.38
C ALA A 115 4.19 2.25 -10.65
N GLN A 116 3.32 3.25 -10.50
CA GLN A 116 2.79 4.05 -11.62
C GLN A 116 3.89 4.83 -12.34
N LEU A 117 4.75 5.54 -11.59
CA LEU A 117 5.86 6.31 -12.17
C LEU A 117 6.87 5.40 -12.90
N ARG A 118 7.12 4.19 -12.38
CA ARG A 118 7.94 3.19 -13.08
C ARG A 118 7.29 2.76 -14.40
N GLY A 119 5.98 2.48 -14.39
CA GLY A 119 5.25 2.16 -15.61
C GLY A 119 5.32 3.28 -16.65
N GLN A 120 5.14 4.54 -16.23
CA GLN A 120 5.27 5.71 -17.10
C GLN A 120 6.69 5.86 -17.67
N LEU A 121 7.73 5.60 -16.87
CA LEU A 121 9.12 5.64 -17.34
C LEU A 121 9.39 4.56 -18.40
N ASP A 122 8.86 3.35 -18.20
CA ASP A 122 9.03 2.26 -19.15
C ASP A 122 8.27 2.53 -20.45
N GLU A 123 7.08 3.11 -20.38
CA GLU A 123 6.31 3.55 -21.54
C GLU A 123 7.00 4.68 -22.32
N LEU A 124 7.54 5.69 -21.63
CA LEU A 124 8.31 6.76 -22.25
C LEU A 124 9.59 6.24 -22.91
N ARG A 125 10.26 5.26 -22.29
CA ARG A 125 11.43 4.60 -22.89
C ARG A 125 11.05 3.85 -24.16
N ALA A 126 9.99 3.04 -24.12
CA ALA A 126 9.49 2.32 -25.28
C ALA A 126 9.10 3.27 -26.43
N SER A 127 8.41 4.37 -26.11
CA SER A 127 8.06 5.41 -27.08
C SER A 127 9.30 6.10 -27.68
N SER A 128 10.31 6.39 -26.84
CA SER A 128 11.58 6.97 -27.30
C SER A 128 12.32 6.02 -28.23
N ASP A 129 12.40 4.74 -27.91
CA ASP A 129 13.09 3.76 -28.74
C ASP A 129 12.34 3.51 -30.05
N LEU A 130 11.01 3.46 -30.03
CA LEU A 130 10.20 3.40 -31.25
C LEU A 130 10.45 4.63 -32.14
N SER A 131 10.47 5.83 -31.56
CA SER A 131 10.74 7.06 -32.31
C SER A 131 12.14 7.08 -32.92
N LYS A 132 13.16 6.56 -32.19
CA LYS A 132 14.53 6.44 -32.73
C LYS A 132 14.58 5.46 -33.90
N THR A 133 13.99 4.27 -33.74
CA THR A 133 13.98 3.27 -34.82
C THR A 133 13.24 3.78 -36.06
N GLY A 134 12.09 4.45 -35.89
CA GLY A 134 11.38 5.11 -36.99
C GLY A 134 12.22 6.20 -37.66
N GLY A 135 12.95 7.01 -36.88
CA GLY A 135 13.87 8.01 -37.41
C GLY A 135 15.04 7.42 -38.21
N GLU A 136 15.59 6.28 -37.76
CA GLU A 136 16.64 5.55 -38.48
C GLU A 136 16.13 4.95 -39.79
N GLN A 137 14.92 4.38 -39.78
CA GLN A 137 14.27 3.86 -40.99
C GLN A 137 14.03 4.96 -42.03
N LEU A 138 13.46 6.10 -41.61
CA LEU A 138 13.23 7.24 -42.49
C LEU A 138 14.53 7.80 -43.07
N ARG A 139 15.62 7.81 -42.28
CA ARG A 139 16.94 8.21 -42.80
C ARG A 139 17.46 7.24 -43.86
N ALA A 140 17.36 5.93 -43.61
CA ALA A 140 17.78 4.92 -44.58
C ALA A 140 16.95 4.98 -45.88
N GLU A 141 15.65 5.24 -45.77
CA GLU A 141 14.77 5.43 -46.92
C GLU A 141 15.13 6.70 -47.71
N ASN A 142 15.38 7.82 -47.02
CA ASN A 142 15.84 9.05 -47.67
C ASN A 142 17.18 8.85 -48.42
N GLU A 143 18.13 8.13 -47.82
CA GLU A 143 19.38 7.79 -48.49
C GLU A 143 19.14 6.93 -49.74
N ASN A 144 18.22 5.97 -49.67
CA ASN A 144 17.87 5.13 -50.82
C ASN A 144 17.22 5.96 -51.94
N LEU A 145 16.24 6.80 -51.61
CA LEU A 145 15.60 7.72 -52.56
C LEU A 145 16.62 8.67 -53.21
N HIS A 146 17.58 9.20 -52.45
CA HIS A 146 18.66 9.99 -53.02
C HIS A 146 19.53 9.20 -54.00
N ARG A 147 19.86 7.93 -53.71
CA ARG A 147 20.59 7.08 -54.66
C ARG A 147 19.79 6.83 -55.93
N GLN A 148 18.49 6.55 -55.82
CA GLN A 148 17.59 6.35 -56.96
C GLN A 148 17.49 7.62 -57.82
N LEU A 149 17.39 8.80 -57.19
CA LEU A 149 17.39 10.07 -57.92
C LEU A 149 18.70 10.32 -58.66
N GLU A 150 19.84 9.98 -58.05
CA GLU A 150 21.14 10.11 -58.71
C GLU A 150 21.29 9.14 -59.89
N GLU A 151 20.81 7.91 -59.73
CA GLU A 151 20.80 6.91 -60.79
C GLU A 151 19.92 7.33 -61.97
N LEU A 152 18.69 7.78 -61.69
CA LEU A 152 17.77 8.30 -62.72
C LEU A 152 18.35 9.54 -63.42
N ARG A 153 19.01 10.44 -62.69
CA ARG A 153 19.73 11.58 -63.30
C ARG A 153 20.86 11.11 -64.21
N GLY A 154 21.61 10.10 -63.79
CA GLY A 154 22.65 9.48 -64.61
C GLY A 154 22.08 8.88 -65.90
N GLN A 155 21.00 8.11 -65.80
CA GLN A 155 20.28 7.55 -66.96
C GLN A 155 19.78 8.65 -67.89
N LEU A 156 19.15 9.70 -67.36
CA LEU A 156 18.67 10.83 -68.14
C LEU A 156 19.82 11.53 -68.90
N ASN A 157 20.95 11.75 -68.25
CA ASN A 157 22.13 12.36 -68.88
C ASN A 157 22.70 11.46 -69.98
N ASN A 158 22.79 10.16 -69.75
CA ASN A 158 23.22 9.20 -70.77
C ASN A 158 22.29 9.21 -71.98
N SER A 159 20.97 9.13 -71.78
CA SER A 159 19.99 9.21 -72.88
C SER A 159 20.05 10.56 -73.61
N GLN A 160 20.29 11.67 -72.91
CA GLN A 160 20.51 12.98 -73.56
C GLN A 160 21.78 12.98 -74.41
N GLN A 161 22.89 12.41 -73.92
CA GLN A 161 24.13 12.29 -74.69
C GLN A 161 23.96 11.38 -75.91
N GLU A 162 23.24 10.27 -75.78
CA GLU A 162 22.90 9.38 -76.89
C GLU A 162 22.04 10.09 -77.94
N LEU A 163 21.02 10.85 -77.52
CA LEU A 163 20.21 11.67 -78.42
C LEU A 163 21.05 12.73 -79.14
N ALA A 164 21.93 13.44 -78.43
CA ALA A 164 22.82 14.42 -79.03
C ALA A 164 23.80 13.78 -80.04
N ALA A 165 24.36 12.61 -79.71
CA ALA A 165 25.24 11.87 -80.62
C ALA A 165 24.48 11.35 -81.87
N ALA A 166 23.24 10.87 -81.68
CA ALA A 166 22.38 10.45 -82.78
C ALA A 166 22.01 11.62 -83.70
N GLN A 167 21.71 12.79 -83.13
CA GLN A 167 21.47 14.02 -83.88
C GLN A 167 22.69 14.45 -84.69
N GLN A 168 23.88 14.49 -84.08
CA GLN A 168 25.13 14.80 -84.78
C GLN A 168 25.42 13.81 -85.92
N ARG A 169 25.16 12.51 -85.70
CA ARG A 169 25.27 11.49 -86.76
C ARG A 169 24.26 11.72 -87.88
N ALA A 170 23.04 12.09 -87.57
CA ALA A 170 22.01 12.41 -88.56
C ALA A 170 22.38 13.68 -89.37
N GLU A 171 22.90 14.71 -88.71
CA GLU A 171 23.40 15.93 -89.35
C GLU A 171 24.62 15.64 -90.24
N ALA A 172 25.57 14.82 -89.77
CA ALA A 172 26.72 14.38 -90.56
C ALA A 172 26.29 13.53 -91.78
N ALA A 173 25.27 12.68 -91.63
CA ALA A 173 24.71 11.91 -92.73
C ALA A 173 23.96 12.80 -93.76
N GLN A 174 23.38 13.92 -93.32
CA GLN A 174 22.78 14.92 -94.20
C GLN A 174 23.81 15.83 -94.90
N GLN A 175 24.96 16.07 -94.27
CA GLN A 175 26.07 16.86 -94.85
C GLN A 175 27.05 16.02 -95.69
N ALA A 176 26.97 14.70 -95.62
CA ALA A 176 27.68 13.82 -96.54
C ALA A 176 27.21 14.07 -97.99
N PRO A 177 28.12 14.19 -98.97
CA PRO A 177 27.74 14.42 -100.35
C PRO A 177 26.87 13.26 -100.84
N ALA A 178 25.75 13.59 -101.47
CA ALA A 178 24.81 12.61 -102.03
C ALA A 178 25.57 11.53 -102.82
N PRO A 179 25.45 10.24 -102.48
CA PRO A 179 25.92 9.20 -103.38
C PRO A 179 25.18 9.37 -104.71
N ALA A 180 25.96 9.36 -105.80
CA ALA A 180 25.48 9.49 -107.17
C ALA A 180 24.20 8.66 -107.43
N PRO A 181 23.27 9.13 -108.29
CA PRO A 181 22.01 8.46 -108.55
C PRO A 181 22.28 7.01 -108.97
N ARG A 182 21.95 6.07 -108.07
CA ARG A 182 21.84 4.67 -108.47
C ARG A 182 20.65 4.59 -109.42
N GLN A 183 20.95 4.15 -110.63
CA GLN A 183 19.97 3.85 -111.65
C GLN A 183 18.85 3.00 -111.05
N VAL A 184 17.64 3.53 -111.16
CA VAL A 184 16.40 2.78 -111.02
C VAL A 184 16.44 1.65 -112.04
N LEU A 185 16.72 0.43 -111.56
CA LEU A 185 16.30 -0.77 -112.25
C LEU A 185 14.80 -0.89 -112.00
N ASP A 186 14.06 -0.60 -113.07
CA ASP A 186 12.66 -0.96 -113.27
C ASP A 186 12.51 -2.47 -113.03
N GLY A 187 12.05 -2.80 -111.83
CA GLY A 187 11.60 -4.10 -111.40
C GLY A 187 10.25 -3.89 -110.76
N SER A 188 9.24 -3.74 -111.61
CA SER A 188 7.84 -3.89 -111.23
C SER A 188 7.65 -5.28 -110.65
N ASP A 189 7.54 -5.36 -109.32
CA ASP A 189 6.62 -6.31 -108.72
C ASP A 189 6.01 -5.67 -107.48
N GLY A 190 4.71 -5.41 -107.60
CA GLY A 190 3.95 -4.76 -106.56
C GLY A 190 3.71 -5.76 -105.43
N ASP A 191 4.17 -5.41 -104.25
CA ASP A 191 3.53 -5.88 -103.02
C ASP A 191 2.99 -4.66 -102.27
N VAL A 192 1.84 -4.17 -102.76
CA VAL A 192 0.89 -3.51 -101.86
C VAL A 192 0.52 -4.56 -100.83
N ARG A 193 1.20 -4.56 -99.68
CA ARG A 193 0.90 -5.47 -98.58
C ARG A 193 -0.50 -5.13 -98.08
N GLN A 194 -1.46 -5.93 -98.53
CA GLN A 194 -2.84 -5.81 -98.10
C GLN A 194 -2.92 -6.26 -96.64
N ILE A 195 -3.06 -5.31 -95.71
CA ILE A 195 -3.32 -5.60 -94.29
C ILE A 195 -4.74 -6.16 -94.21
N ARG A 196 -4.86 -7.50 -94.16
CA ARG A 196 -6.14 -8.18 -93.94
C ARG A 196 -6.37 -8.30 -92.44
N VAL A 197 -7.34 -7.54 -91.93
CA VAL A 197 -7.82 -7.65 -90.54
C VAL A 197 -8.67 -8.92 -90.44
N THR A 198 -8.18 -9.93 -89.71
CA THR A 198 -8.91 -11.17 -89.43
C THR A 198 -9.51 -11.13 -88.02
N THR A 199 -10.57 -11.90 -87.79
CA THR A 199 -11.17 -12.05 -86.46
C THR A 199 -10.28 -12.92 -85.57
N SER A 200 -10.44 -12.82 -84.24
CA SER A 200 -9.62 -13.53 -83.23
C SER A 200 -9.54 -15.05 -83.42
N SER A 201 -10.49 -15.65 -84.15
CA SER A 201 -10.52 -17.08 -84.48
C SER A 201 -9.41 -17.56 -85.42
N GLU A 202 -8.78 -16.65 -86.18
CA GLU A 202 -7.72 -16.97 -87.15
C GLU A 202 -6.33 -16.43 -86.73
N ALA A 203 -6.20 -15.87 -85.53
CA ALA A 203 -4.94 -15.33 -85.03
C ALA A 203 -3.97 -16.43 -84.59
N SER A 204 -2.66 -16.22 -84.83
CA SER A 204 -1.62 -17.14 -84.33
C SER A 204 -1.59 -17.16 -82.79
N SER A 205 -1.26 -18.32 -82.20
CA SER A 205 -1.25 -18.50 -80.73
C SER A 205 -0.35 -17.51 -79.98
N ALA A 206 0.69 -16.99 -80.63
CA ALA A 206 1.54 -15.96 -80.07
C ALA A 206 0.81 -14.61 -79.94
N VAL A 207 -0.03 -14.25 -80.92
CA VAL A 207 -0.81 -13.01 -80.90
C VAL A 207 -1.93 -13.09 -79.86
N VAL A 208 -2.58 -14.26 -79.72
CA VAL A 208 -3.60 -14.48 -78.68
C VAL A 208 -3.00 -14.29 -77.28
N ARG A 209 -1.85 -14.90 -77.00
CA ARG A 209 -1.15 -14.72 -75.72
C ARG A 209 -0.71 -13.29 -75.46
N LEU A 210 -0.32 -12.55 -76.50
CA LEU A 210 0.09 -11.16 -76.36
C LEU A 210 -1.12 -10.26 -76.03
N VAL A 211 -2.28 -10.54 -76.64
CA VAL A 211 -3.54 -9.85 -76.31
C VAL A 211 -4.03 -10.21 -74.91
N GLU A 212 -3.94 -11.47 -74.50
CA GLU A 212 -4.25 -11.91 -73.13
C GLU A 212 -3.34 -11.20 -72.10
N LEU A 213 -2.02 -11.18 -72.33
CA LEU A 213 -1.09 -10.50 -71.43
C LEU A 213 -1.36 -8.98 -71.38
N ALA A 214 -1.67 -8.37 -72.53
CA ALA A 214 -1.97 -6.95 -72.60
C ALA A 214 -3.30 -6.60 -71.90
N THR A 215 -4.29 -7.49 -71.95
CA THR A 215 -5.56 -7.30 -71.24
C THR A 215 -5.40 -7.48 -69.73
N GLU A 216 -4.63 -8.48 -69.29
CA GLU A 216 -4.30 -8.65 -67.87
C GLU A 216 -3.53 -7.43 -67.32
N GLN A 217 -2.55 -6.92 -68.06
CA GLN A 217 -1.82 -5.70 -67.69
C GLN A 217 -2.74 -4.46 -67.61
N ALA A 218 -3.69 -4.32 -68.53
CA ALA A 218 -4.64 -3.21 -68.51
C ALA A 218 -5.61 -3.30 -67.33
N GLU A 219 -6.09 -4.50 -66.98
CA GLU A 219 -6.96 -4.72 -65.83
C GLU A 219 -6.24 -4.45 -64.51
N THR A 220 -4.98 -4.86 -64.37
CA THR A 220 -4.18 -4.54 -63.18
C THR A 220 -3.96 -3.04 -63.03
N LEU A 221 -3.66 -2.31 -64.12
CA LEU A 221 -3.48 -0.87 -64.06
C LEU A 221 -4.79 -0.13 -63.70
N LEU A 222 -5.94 -0.65 -64.11
CA LEU A 222 -7.24 -0.09 -63.73
C LEU A 222 -7.54 -0.34 -62.25
N ALA A 223 -7.27 -1.56 -61.76
CA ALA A 223 -7.47 -1.91 -60.35
C ALA A 223 -6.57 -1.09 -59.41
N ASP A 224 -5.32 -0.86 -59.80
CA ASP A 224 -4.39 -0.01 -59.06
C ASP A 224 -4.87 1.46 -59.05
N ALA A 225 -5.35 1.97 -60.18
CA ALA A 225 -5.92 3.31 -60.28
C ALA A 225 -7.20 3.51 -59.45
N ASP A 226 -8.07 2.50 -59.38
CA ASP A 226 -9.28 2.52 -58.55
C ASP A 226 -8.96 2.38 -57.05
N ALA A 227 -7.83 1.76 -56.68
CA ALA A 227 -7.39 1.64 -55.29
C ALA A 227 -6.69 2.90 -54.76
N GLU A 228 -6.10 3.71 -55.63
CA GLU A 228 -5.43 4.98 -55.29
C GLU A 228 -6.37 6.20 -55.30
N ALA A 229 -7.59 6.07 -55.83
CA ALA A 229 -8.62 7.12 -55.90
C ALA A 229 -9.56 7.15 -54.67
#